data_AF-A0A2P5P5D0-F1
#
_entry.id   AF-A0A2P5P5D0-F1
#
_cell.length_a   1.000
_cell.length_b   1.000
_cell.length_c   1.000
_cell.angle_alpha   90.00
_cell.angle_beta   90.00
_cell.angle_gamma   90.00
#
_symmetry.space_group_name_H-M   'P 1'
#
loop_
_entity.id
_entity.type
_entity.pdbx_description
1 polymer ?
#
loop_
_entity_poly.entity_id
_entity_poly.type
_entity_poly.pdbx_seq_one_letter_code
_entity_poly.pdbx_strand_id
1 'polypeptide(L)'
;MKPFDLRRGIAYFVALASMIAVMTITPITIHSQTVKTQPPIFPSNPPTSFGITFDQAITIARGLVNPQIYEKVTLTIVGGTVQQGYLEVRFEIPSGVTRDALGWQEGPFVVFENTGTLPEGNFRDLYFRIDGSSGAVLFRIASDRLIPPPGIPPPTNEFWKVWPPIIVGTVIAVIAVAVWLLIRRKGKAAR
;
A
#
# COMPACT_ATOMS: atom_id res chain seq x y z
N MET A 1 56.66 20.26 -6.39
CA MET A 1 55.24 19.90 -6.16
C MET A 1 54.42 21.17 -6.20
N LYS A 2 53.45 21.30 -7.11
CA LYS A 2 52.58 22.48 -7.17
C LYS A 2 51.43 22.33 -6.15
N PRO A 3 51.08 23.38 -5.38
CA PRO A 3 49.99 23.32 -4.41
C PRO A 3 48.65 23.13 -5.14
N PHE A 4 47.84 22.20 -4.62
CA PHE A 4 46.51 21.90 -5.13
C PHE A 4 45.57 23.06 -4.82
N ASP A 5 45.06 23.71 -5.88
CA ASP A 5 44.18 24.87 -5.76
C ASP A 5 42.76 24.40 -5.42
N LEU A 6 42.45 24.43 -4.11
CA LEU A 6 41.19 23.97 -3.50
C LEU A 6 39.95 24.59 -4.17
N ARG A 7 40.07 25.80 -4.73
CA ARG A 7 38.97 26.50 -5.41
C ARG A 7 38.56 25.81 -6.71
N ARG A 8 39.51 25.18 -7.42
CA ARG A 8 39.22 24.42 -8.64
C ARG A 8 38.57 23.08 -8.30
N GLY A 9 38.97 22.43 -7.21
CA GLY A 9 38.38 21.16 -6.76
C GLY A 9 36.88 21.26 -6.44
N ILE A 10 36.45 22.36 -5.82
CA ILE A 10 35.04 22.59 -5.48
C ILE A 10 34.19 22.81 -6.73
N ALA A 11 34.71 23.55 -7.72
CA ALA A 11 34.01 23.79 -8.98
C ALA A 11 33.73 22.50 -9.77
N TYR A 12 34.70 21.57 -9.80
CA TYR A 12 34.50 20.26 -10.43
C TYR A 12 33.48 19.38 -9.70
N PHE A 13 33.43 19.44 -8.37
CA PHE A 13 32.44 18.69 -7.58
C PHE A 13 31.01 19.19 -7.80
N VAL A 14 30.81 20.51 -7.91
CA VAL A 14 29.49 21.10 -8.18
C VAL A 14 29.01 20.78 -9.61
N ALA A 15 29.93 20.79 -10.58
CA ALA A 15 29.60 20.42 -11.97
C ALA A 15 29.28 18.92 -12.14
N LEU A 16 29.96 18.04 -11.39
CA LEU A 16 29.66 16.61 -11.41
C LEU A 16 28.32 16.30 -10.73
N ALA A 17 28.01 16.98 -9.62
CA ALA A 17 26.72 16.84 -8.92
C ALA A 17 25.53 17.33 -9.77
N SER A 18 25.71 18.37 -10.59
CA SER A 18 24.65 18.84 -11.48
C SER A 18 24.42 17.92 -12.69
N MET A 19 25.45 17.23 -13.20
CA MET A 19 25.26 16.23 -14.26
C MET A 19 24.50 14.98 -13.80
N ILE A 20 24.70 14.53 -12.56
CA ILE A 20 23.99 13.35 -12.01
C ILE A 20 22.50 13.65 -11.79
N ALA A 21 22.12 14.91 -11.58
CA ALA A 21 20.72 15.31 -11.41
C ALA A 21 19.91 15.33 -12.72
N VAL A 22 20.55 15.40 -13.89
CA VAL A 22 19.85 15.50 -15.19
C VAL A 22 19.58 14.12 -15.82
N MET A 23 20.31 13.07 -15.43
CA MET A 23 20.15 11.73 -16.01
C MET A 23 19.11 10.82 -15.34
N THR A 24 18.44 11.27 -14.27
CA THR A 24 17.46 10.44 -13.54
C THR A 24 15.98 10.72 -13.88
N ILE A 25 15.70 11.55 -14.88
CA ILE A 25 14.31 11.90 -15.26
C ILE A 25 14.08 11.65 -16.75
N THR A 26 14.14 10.39 -17.17
CA THR A 26 13.33 9.92 -18.29
C THR A 26 12.13 9.17 -17.72
N PRO A 27 10.94 9.79 -17.66
CA PRO A 27 9.73 9.02 -17.40
C PRO A 27 9.54 8.07 -18.57
N ILE A 28 9.76 6.77 -18.33
CA ILE A 28 9.30 5.71 -19.23
C ILE A 28 7.78 5.87 -19.28
N THR A 29 7.30 6.41 -20.40
CA THR A 29 5.87 6.50 -20.67
C THR A 29 5.43 5.10 -21.07
N ILE A 30 5.14 4.26 -20.08
CA ILE A 30 4.38 3.03 -20.30
C ILE A 30 3.02 3.49 -20.81
N HIS A 31 2.71 3.17 -22.07
CA HIS A 31 1.36 3.25 -22.59
C HIS A 31 0.51 2.20 -21.88
N SER A 32 0.14 2.48 -20.63
CA SER A 32 -0.98 1.81 -19.98
C SER A 32 -2.21 2.30 -20.71
N GLN A 33 -2.72 1.48 -21.64
CA GLN A 33 -4.05 1.71 -22.20
C GLN A 33 -5.02 1.73 -21.02
N THR A 34 -5.41 2.93 -20.62
CA THR A 34 -6.52 3.13 -19.70
C THR A 34 -7.75 2.82 -20.51
N VAL A 35 -8.16 1.55 -20.53
CA VAL A 35 -9.55 1.22 -20.78
C VAL A 35 -10.33 2.11 -19.81
N LYS A 36 -11.14 3.04 -20.34
CA LYS A 36 -12.06 3.84 -19.53
C LYS A 36 -13.14 2.89 -18.99
N THR A 37 -12.78 2.02 -18.05
CA THR A 37 -13.73 1.36 -17.18
C THR A 37 -14.23 2.45 -16.25
N GLN A 38 -15.44 2.92 -16.54
CA GLN A 38 -16.21 3.76 -15.64
C GLN A 38 -16.16 3.12 -14.25
N PRO A 39 -15.78 3.88 -13.19
CA PRO A 39 -15.80 3.33 -11.84
C PRO A 39 -17.20 2.76 -11.58
N PRO A 40 -17.31 1.56 -10.98
CA PRO A 40 -18.60 0.98 -10.65
C PRO A 40 -19.42 2.01 -9.88
N ILE A 41 -20.68 2.19 -10.30
CA ILE A 41 -21.60 3.13 -9.66
C ILE A 41 -21.86 2.61 -8.25
N PHE A 42 -21.24 3.25 -7.25
CA PHE A 42 -21.51 2.96 -5.85
C PHE A 42 -22.81 3.67 -5.44
N PRO A 43 -23.75 3.01 -4.74
CA PRO A 43 -24.96 3.66 -4.26
C PRO A 43 -24.61 4.81 -3.31
N SER A 44 -25.32 5.94 -3.44
CA SER A 44 -25.03 7.19 -2.72
C SER A 44 -25.34 7.15 -1.21
N ASN A 45 -26.02 6.10 -0.73
CA ASN A 45 -26.29 5.88 0.69
C ASN A 45 -25.61 4.58 1.11
N PRO A 46 -24.58 4.64 1.96
CA PRO A 46 -23.96 3.43 2.46
C PRO A 46 -24.95 2.68 3.37
N PRO A 47 -25.06 1.36 3.23
CA PRO A 47 -25.97 0.59 4.06
C PRO A 47 -25.56 0.68 5.54
N THR A 48 -26.53 0.74 6.46
CA THR A 48 -26.29 0.77 7.92
C THR A 48 -25.92 -0.59 8.50
N SER A 49 -26.07 -1.66 7.71
CA SER A 49 -25.66 -3.03 8.04
C SER A 49 -25.42 -3.82 6.77
N PHE A 50 -24.62 -4.88 6.84
CA PHE A 50 -24.57 -5.86 5.77
C PHE A 50 -25.87 -6.69 5.74
N GLY A 51 -26.38 -6.94 4.54
CA GLY A 51 -27.47 -7.90 4.27
C GLY A 51 -26.98 -9.35 4.25
N ILE A 52 -25.66 -9.57 4.05
CA ILE A 52 -25.03 -10.89 4.13
C ILE A 52 -23.93 -10.94 5.19
N THR A 53 -23.71 -12.12 5.78
CA THR A 53 -22.64 -12.36 6.74
C THR A 53 -21.30 -12.64 6.06
N PHE A 54 -20.20 -12.55 6.81
CA PHE A 54 -18.88 -12.95 6.32
C PHE A 54 -18.84 -14.42 5.88
N ASP A 55 -19.50 -15.32 6.62
CA ASP A 55 -19.57 -16.75 6.25
C ASP A 55 -20.32 -16.96 4.93
N GLN A 56 -21.38 -16.17 4.69
CA GLN A 56 -22.08 -16.18 3.41
C GLN A 56 -21.19 -15.67 2.28
N ALA A 57 -20.44 -14.58 2.50
CA ALA A 57 -19.47 -14.06 1.54
C ALA A 57 -18.37 -15.09 1.21
N ILE A 58 -17.84 -15.78 2.22
CA ILE A 58 -16.85 -16.86 2.04
C ILE A 58 -17.45 -18.00 1.22
N THR A 59 -18.70 -18.37 1.49
CA THR A 59 -19.42 -19.42 0.76
C THR A 59 -19.62 -19.03 -0.71
N ILE A 60 -19.99 -17.78 -0.99
CA ILE A 60 -20.12 -17.25 -2.35
C ILE A 60 -18.77 -17.27 -3.07
N ALA A 61 -17.72 -16.74 -2.45
CA ALA A 61 -16.38 -16.72 -3.03
C ALA A 61 -15.84 -18.14 -3.29
N ARG A 62 -16.10 -19.08 -2.35
CA ARG A 62 -15.74 -20.50 -2.50
C ARG A 62 -16.43 -21.14 -3.69
N GLY A 63 -17.71 -20.83 -3.92
CA GLY A 63 -18.46 -21.34 -5.07
C GLY A 63 -17.92 -20.89 -6.43
N LEU A 64 -17.08 -19.84 -6.46
CA LEU A 64 -16.43 -19.34 -7.68
C LEU A 64 -15.03 -19.89 -7.90
N VAL A 65 -14.50 -20.68 -6.97
CA VAL A 65 -13.21 -21.35 -7.08
C VAL A 65 -13.46 -22.81 -7.44
N ASN A 66 -12.70 -23.35 -8.39
CA ASN A 66 -12.77 -24.77 -8.74
C ASN A 66 -12.56 -25.62 -7.46
N PRO A 67 -13.43 -26.61 -7.17
CA PRO A 67 -13.30 -27.45 -5.97
C PRO A 67 -11.91 -28.07 -5.77
N GLN A 68 -11.22 -28.43 -6.87
CA GLN A 68 -9.87 -29.01 -6.81
C GLN A 68 -8.78 -28.02 -6.35
N ILE A 69 -9.02 -26.73 -6.53
CA ILE A 69 -8.15 -25.65 -6.05
C ILE A 69 -8.50 -25.35 -4.60
N TYR A 70 -9.80 -25.34 -4.27
CA TYR A 70 -10.30 -25.01 -2.95
C TYR A 70 -9.68 -25.86 -1.83
N GLU A 71 -9.48 -27.16 -2.04
CA GLU A 71 -8.85 -28.02 -1.02
C GLU A 71 -7.41 -27.61 -0.66
N LYS A 72 -6.78 -26.78 -1.49
CA LYS A 72 -5.40 -26.31 -1.34
C LYS A 72 -5.31 -24.85 -0.88
N VAL A 73 -6.45 -24.18 -0.65
CA VAL A 73 -6.44 -22.77 -0.29
C VAL A 73 -6.41 -22.56 1.22
N THR A 74 -5.62 -21.57 1.64
CA THR A 74 -5.66 -21.00 2.98
C THR A 74 -6.56 -19.77 2.92
N LEU A 75 -7.68 -19.80 3.63
CA LEU A 75 -8.53 -18.62 3.77
C LEU A 75 -7.79 -17.57 4.61
N THR A 76 -7.45 -16.45 3.99
CA THR A 76 -7.03 -15.25 4.71
C THR A 76 -8.23 -14.35 4.74
N ILE A 77 -8.96 -14.29 5.85
CA ILE A 77 -10.13 -13.40 5.95
C ILE A 77 -9.64 -11.96 5.92
N VAL A 78 -10.30 -11.14 5.13
CA VAL A 78 -9.95 -9.74 4.92
C VAL A 78 -11.19 -8.88 5.10
N GLY A 79 -11.01 -7.66 5.60
CA GLY A 79 -12.08 -6.84 6.15
C GLY A 79 -13.19 -6.47 5.16
N GLY A 80 -14.21 -5.82 5.69
CA GLY A 80 -15.25 -5.17 4.91
C GLY A 80 -15.77 -3.99 5.70
N THR A 81 -16.03 -2.87 5.04
CA THR A 81 -16.52 -1.68 5.73
C THR A 81 -18.00 -1.52 5.42
N VAL A 82 -18.84 -1.48 6.46
CA VAL A 82 -20.29 -1.22 6.31
C VAL A 82 -20.52 0.11 5.57
N GLN A 83 -19.69 1.12 5.85
CA GLN A 83 -19.68 2.42 5.15
C GLN A 83 -19.38 2.33 3.64
N GLN A 84 -18.75 1.26 3.17
CA GLN A 84 -18.43 1.07 1.76
C GLN A 84 -19.38 0.06 1.08
N GLY A 85 -20.26 -0.59 1.86
CA GLY A 85 -21.28 -1.50 1.33
C GLY A 85 -20.75 -2.80 0.76
N TYR A 86 -19.50 -3.18 1.02
CA TYR A 86 -18.92 -4.41 0.48
C TYR A 86 -18.14 -5.22 1.53
N LEU A 87 -18.00 -6.51 1.25
CA LEU A 87 -17.17 -7.48 1.95
C LEU A 87 -16.03 -7.91 1.03
N GLU A 88 -14.84 -8.09 1.58
CA GLU A 88 -13.68 -8.60 0.84
C GLU A 88 -13.35 -10.02 1.31
N VAL A 89 -13.07 -10.93 0.38
CA VAL A 89 -12.69 -12.30 0.69
C VAL A 89 -11.41 -12.61 -0.06
N ARG A 90 -10.45 -13.23 0.65
CA ARG A 90 -9.16 -13.56 0.08
C ARG A 90 -8.78 -15.01 0.34
N PHE A 91 -8.27 -15.67 -0.69
CA PHE A 91 -7.74 -17.02 -0.62
C PHE A 91 -6.28 -17.02 -1.07
N GLU A 92 -5.40 -17.45 -0.19
CA GLU A 92 -4.02 -17.76 -0.54
C GLU A 92 -3.92 -19.20 -1.03
N ILE A 93 -3.17 -19.43 -2.09
CA ILE A 93 -2.90 -20.73 -2.71
C ILE A 93 -1.39 -20.92 -2.70
N PRO A 94 -0.81 -21.52 -1.64
CA PRO A 94 0.64 -21.60 -1.48
C PRO A 94 1.36 -22.29 -2.65
N SER A 95 0.70 -23.27 -3.28
CA SER A 95 1.21 -24.01 -4.43
C SER A 95 1.08 -23.27 -5.77
N GLY A 96 0.34 -22.15 -5.79
CA GLY A 96 -0.03 -21.45 -7.00
C GLY A 96 -1.06 -22.20 -7.85
N VAL A 97 -1.64 -21.50 -8.82
CA VAL A 97 -2.64 -22.05 -9.74
C VAL A 97 -2.59 -21.33 -11.08
N THR A 98 -2.83 -22.06 -12.16
CA THR A 98 -2.84 -21.51 -13.51
C THR A 98 -4.16 -20.79 -13.81
N ARG A 99 -4.12 -19.84 -14.75
CA ARG A 99 -5.31 -19.18 -15.30
C ARG A 99 -6.38 -20.19 -15.74
N ASP A 100 -5.97 -21.22 -16.47
CA ASP A 100 -6.89 -22.22 -17.01
C ASP A 100 -7.54 -23.07 -15.93
N ALA A 101 -6.78 -23.41 -14.87
CA ALA A 101 -7.31 -24.17 -13.75
C ALA A 101 -8.37 -23.38 -12.96
N LEU A 102 -8.22 -22.05 -12.87
CA LEU A 102 -9.23 -21.18 -12.26
C LEU A 102 -10.55 -21.18 -13.04
N GLY A 103 -10.51 -21.42 -14.36
CA GLY A 103 -11.70 -21.47 -15.21
C GLY A 103 -12.47 -20.16 -15.27
N TRP A 104 -11.85 -19.04 -14.89
CA TRP A 104 -12.50 -17.73 -14.91
C TRP A 104 -12.46 -17.15 -16.31
N GLN A 105 -13.63 -16.89 -16.87
CA GLN A 105 -13.75 -16.15 -18.11
C GLN A 105 -13.32 -14.69 -17.89
N GLU A 106 -12.46 -14.17 -18.78
CA GLU A 106 -12.06 -12.77 -18.79
C GLU A 106 -13.28 -11.86 -18.99
N GLY A 107 -13.29 -10.72 -18.29
CA GLY A 107 -14.39 -9.77 -18.34
C GLY A 107 -14.13 -8.53 -17.49
N PRO A 108 -15.04 -7.54 -17.52
CA PRO A 108 -14.86 -6.26 -16.83
C PRO A 108 -14.73 -6.38 -15.30
N PHE A 109 -15.12 -7.52 -14.74
CA PHE A 109 -15.10 -7.81 -13.31
C PHE A 109 -14.04 -8.86 -12.93
N VAL A 110 -13.14 -9.21 -13.86
CA VAL A 110 -12.12 -10.24 -13.68
C VAL A 110 -10.77 -9.67 -14.06
N VAL A 111 -9.85 -9.63 -13.11
CA VAL A 111 -8.49 -9.10 -13.32
C VAL A 111 -7.47 -10.18 -13.01
N PHE A 112 -6.50 -10.34 -13.92
CA PHE A 112 -5.33 -11.20 -13.72
C PHE A 112 -4.11 -10.30 -13.57
N GLU A 113 -3.55 -10.23 -12.37
CA GLU A 113 -2.36 -9.45 -12.06
C GLU A 113 -1.14 -10.37 -12.03
N ASN A 114 -0.21 -10.15 -12.96
CA ASN A 114 1.09 -10.82 -12.95
C ASN A 114 2.18 -9.75 -12.80
N THR A 115 2.86 -9.78 -11.65
CA THR A 115 3.93 -8.85 -11.26
C THR A 115 5.33 -9.45 -11.48
N GLY A 116 5.41 -10.67 -12.01
CA GLY A 116 6.66 -11.42 -12.22
C GLY A 116 7.14 -12.18 -10.98
N THR A 117 6.29 -12.35 -9.97
CA THR A 117 6.59 -13.12 -8.74
C THR A 117 6.41 -14.63 -8.97
N LEU A 118 5.52 -15.02 -9.88
CA LEU A 118 5.36 -16.39 -10.37
C LEU A 118 5.50 -16.41 -11.90
N PRO A 119 5.73 -17.60 -12.50
CA PRO A 119 5.70 -17.74 -13.95
C PRO A 119 4.39 -17.20 -14.52
N GLU A 120 4.44 -16.70 -15.75
CA GLU A 120 3.28 -16.10 -16.41
C GLU A 120 2.06 -17.02 -16.36
N GLY A 121 0.89 -16.43 -16.07
CA GLY A 121 -0.37 -17.17 -15.95
C GLY A 121 -0.53 -18.00 -14.68
N ASN A 122 0.42 -17.94 -13.72
CA ASN A 122 0.28 -18.53 -12.39
C ASN A 122 -0.04 -17.47 -11.34
N PHE A 123 -0.96 -17.81 -10.43
CA PHE A 123 -1.45 -16.93 -9.38
C PHE A 123 -1.42 -17.69 -8.05
N ARG A 124 -1.16 -16.98 -6.95
CA ARG A 124 -1.22 -17.58 -5.61
C ARG A 124 -2.22 -16.88 -4.70
N ASP A 125 -2.82 -15.80 -5.15
CA ASP A 125 -3.70 -14.98 -4.33
C ASP A 125 -4.97 -14.68 -5.10
N LEU A 126 -6.10 -15.04 -4.52
CA LEU A 126 -7.42 -14.78 -5.10
C LEU A 126 -8.16 -13.80 -4.21
N TYR A 127 -8.64 -12.72 -4.79
CA TYR A 127 -9.33 -11.66 -4.09
C TYR A 127 -10.72 -11.45 -4.69
N PHE A 128 -11.72 -11.30 -3.83
CA PHE A 128 -13.11 -11.10 -4.20
C PHE A 128 -13.65 -9.90 -3.44
N ARG A 129 -14.33 -9.00 -4.16
CA ARG A 129 -15.18 -8.00 -3.54
C ARG A 129 -16.63 -8.35 -3.80
N ILE A 130 -17.40 -8.44 -2.72
CA ILE A 130 -18.78 -8.89 -2.72
C ILE A 130 -19.64 -7.76 -2.16
N ASP A 131 -20.73 -7.41 -2.82
CA ASP A 131 -21.72 -6.48 -2.31
C ASP A 131 -22.30 -7.04 -1.01
N GLY A 132 -22.12 -6.29 0.07
CA GLY A 132 -22.55 -6.70 1.40
C GLY A 132 -24.06 -6.70 1.57
N SER A 133 -24.82 -6.13 0.64
CA SER A 133 -26.29 -6.14 0.67
C SER A 133 -26.90 -7.33 -0.10
N SER A 134 -26.44 -7.56 -1.34
CA SER A 134 -27.00 -8.57 -2.24
C SER A 134 -26.22 -9.88 -2.31
N GLY A 135 -24.96 -9.89 -1.89
CA GLY A 135 -24.03 -10.99 -2.14
C GLY A 135 -23.55 -11.09 -3.59
N ALA A 136 -23.86 -10.10 -4.44
CA ALA A 136 -23.33 -10.06 -5.80
C ALA A 136 -21.81 -9.84 -5.79
N VAL A 137 -21.08 -10.60 -6.61
CA VAL A 137 -19.63 -10.39 -6.76
C VAL A 137 -19.39 -9.17 -7.65
N LEU A 138 -18.82 -8.13 -7.06
CA LEU A 138 -18.52 -6.87 -7.72
C LEU A 138 -17.29 -7.00 -8.60
N PHE A 139 -16.25 -7.69 -8.13
CA PHE A 139 -15.11 -8.11 -8.94
C PHE A 139 -14.31 -9.22 -8.28
N ARG A 140 -13.48 -9.89 -9.10
CA ARG A 140 -12.51 -10.90 -8.68
C ARG A 140 -11.13 -10.62 -9.31
N ILE A 141 -10.09 -10.81 -8.52
CA ILE A 141 -8.69 -10.63 -8.93
C ILE A 141 -7.92 -11.90 -8.61
N ALA A 142 -7.10 -12.36 -9.55
CA ALA A 142 -6.08 -13.37 -9.30
C ALA A 142 -4.71 -12.71 -9.44
N SER A 143 -3.88 -12.77 -8.40
CA SER A 143 -2.57 -12.15 -8.33
C SER A 143 -1.47 -13.16 -8.05
N ASP A 144 -0.31 -12.96 -8.67
CA ASP A 144 0.89 -13.75 -8.44
C ASP A 144 1.67 -13.33 -7.18
N ARG A 145 1.33 -12.15 -6.66
CA ARG A 145 1.85 -11.58 -5.41
C ARG A 145 0.79 -11.67 -4.34
N LEU A 146 1.21 -11.89 -3.10
CA LEU A 146 0.34 -11.67 -1.95
C LEU A 146 0.00 -10.17 -1.83
N ILE A 147 -1.24 -9.81 -2.18
CA ILE A 147 -1.78 -8.47 -1.93
C ILE A 147 -1.95 -8.35 -0.42
N PRO A 148 -1.21 -7.48 0.30
CA PRO A 148 -1.41 -7.35 1.73
C PRO A 148 -2.91 -7.10 2.00
N PRO A 149 -3.50 -7.70 3.05
CA PRO A 149 -4.86 -7.34 3.44
C PRO A 149 -4.94 -5.81 3.54
N PRO A 150 -6.06 -5.14 3.17
CA PRO A 150 -6.26 -3.75 3.46
C PRO A 150 -5.86 -3.57 4.91
N GLY A 151 -4.74 -2.90 5.10
CA GLY A 151 -4.35 -2.54 6.43
C GLY A 151 -5.51 -1.73 6.96
N ILE A 152 -5.80 -1.89 8.25
CA ILE A 152 -6.01 -0.67 9.04
C ILE A 152 -4.90 0.26 8.55
N PRO A 153 -5.22 1.41 7.93
CA PRO A 153 -4.19 2.27 7.37
C PRO A 153 -3.14 2.40 8.46
N PRO A 154 -1.86 2.05 8.19
CA PRO A 154 -0.83 2.22 9.21
C PRO A 154 -1.02 3.64 9.72
N PRO A 155 -1.10 3.89 11.04
CA PRO A 155 -1.40 5.21 11.58
C PRO A 155 -0.56 6.18 10.79
N THR A 156 -1.24 7.01 9.98
CA THR A 156 -0.58 7.70 8.88
C THR A 156 0.62 8.40 9.49
N ASN A 157 1.79 8.18 8.90
CA ASN A 157 3.03 8.80 9.34
C ASN A 157 2.97 10.34 9.30
N GLU A 158 1.81 10.97 9.07
CA GLU A 158 1.48 12.33 9.50
C GLU A 158 1.90 12.57 10.96
N PHE A 159 1.61 11.64 11.88
CA PHE A 159 2.05 11.77 13.28
C PHE A 159 3.58 11.75 13.40
N TRP A 160 4.29 10.98 12.57
CA TRP A 160 5.77 10.95 12.57
C TRP A 160 6.42 11.95 11.60
N LYS A 161 5.67 12.67 10.77
CA LYS A 161 6.19 13.72 9.86
C LYS A 161 6.09 15.11 10.49
N VAL A 162 5.00 15.37 11.21
CA VAL A 162 4.75 16.69 11.80
C VAL A 162 5.42 16.83 13.17
N TRP A 163 5.57 15.74 13.92
CA TRP A 163 6.03 15.81 15.31
C TRP A 163 7.55 15.82 15.53
N PRO A 164 8.43 15.19 14.72
CA PRO A 164 9.88 15.27 14.97
C PRO A 164 10.42 16.70 14.98
N PRO A 165 10.04 17.62 14.08
CA PRO A 165 10.49 19.01 14.15
C PRO A 165 9.99 19.73 15.41
N ILE A 166 8.73 19.50 15.82
CA ILE A 166 8.12 20.16 16.97
C ILE A 166 8.72 19.65 18.28
N ILE A 167 8.92 18.33 18.41
CA ILE A 167 9.52 17.69 19.58
C ILE A 167 11.00 18.08 19.69
N VAL A 168 11.77 18.06 18.58
CA VAL A 168 13.17 18.47 18.60
C VAL A 168 13.31 19.94 18.97
N GLY A 169 12.47 20.83 18.42
CA GLY A 169 12.47 22.25 18.76
C GLY A 169 12.14 22.53 20.24
N THR A 170 11.12 21.86 20.79
CA THR A 170 10.75 22.02 22.20
C THR A 170 11.79 21.46 23.16
N VAL A 171 12.39 20.30 22.86
CA VAL A 171 13.46 19.73 23.69
C VAL A 171 14.70 20.63 23.70
N ILE A 172 15.10 21.19 22.55
CA ILE A 172 16.22 22.14 22.48
C ILE A 172 15.93 23.41 23.29
N ALA A 173 14.72 23.96 23.19
CA ALA A 173 14.32 25.14 23.96
C ALA A 173 14.34 24.88 25.47
N VAL A 174 13.82 23.72 25.91
CA VAL A 174 13.81 23.34 27.33
C VAL A 174 15.24 23.15 27.86
N ILE A 175 16.12 22.51 27.09
CA ILE A 175 17.54 22.35 27.47
C ILE A 175 18.22 23.71 27.55
N ALA A 176 18.00 24.61 26.58
CA ALA A 176 18.59 25.95 26.59
C ALA A 176 18.14 26.78 27.80
N VAL A 177 16.85 26.72 28.14
CA VAL A 177 16.30 27.38 29.34
C VAL A 177 16.88 26.78 30.62
N ALA A 178 16.97 25.46 30.72
CA ALA A 178 17.54 24.79 31.88
C ALA A 178 19.03 25.16 32.08
N VAL A 179 19.82 25.16 31.01
CA VAL A 179 21.23 25.58 31.04
C VAL A 179 21.35 27.04 31.43
N TRP A 180 20.52 27.93 30.87
CA TRP A 180 20.52 29.35 31.23
C TRP A 180 20.19 29.58 32.72
N LEU A 181 19.18 28.87 33.25
CA LEU A 181 18.82 28.93 34.66
C LEU A 181 19.94 28.43 35.58
N LEU A 182 20.67 27.38 35.18
CA LEU A 182 21.83 26.88 35.93
C LEU A 182 22.98 27.88 35.95
N ILE A 183 23.30 28.51 34.81
CA ILE A 183 24.32 29.56 34.73
C ILE A 183 23.92 30.76 35.62
N ARG A 184 22.66 31.19 35.55
CA ARG A 184 22.16 32.32 36.35
C ARG A 184 22.18 32.03 37.86
N ARG A 185 21.91 30.78 38.27
CA ARG A 185 22.02 30.35 39.68
C ARG A 185 23.47 30.36 40.16
N LYS A 186 24.43 29.88 39.37
CA LYS A 186 25.86 29.94 39.73
C LYS A 186 26.39 31.38 39.82
N GLY A 187 25.92 32.28 38.96
CA GLY A 187 26.29 33.71 39.02
C GLY A 187 25.77 34.45 40.25
N LYS A 188 24.70 33.95 40.91
CA LYS A 188 24.19 34.51 42.17
C LYS A 188 24.83 33.92 43.43
N ALA A 189 25.51 32.78 43.33
CA ALA A 189 26.21 32.16 44.46
C ALA A 189 27.65 32.68 44.65
N ALA A 190 28.11 33.56 43.76
CA ALA A 190 29.45 34.16 43.78
C ALA A 190 29.44 35.67 44.16
N ARG A 191 28.33 36.15 44.74
CA ARG A 191 28.20 37.46 45.40
C ARG A 191 27.64 37.22 46.80
#